data_AF-A0A0D8DK07-F1
#
_entry.id   AF-A0A0D8DK07-F1
#
_cell.length_a   1.000
_cell.length_b   1.000
_cell.length_c   1.000
_cell.angle_alpha   90.00
_cell.angle_beta   90.00
_cell.angle_gamma   90.00
#
_symmetry.space_group_name_H-M   'P 1'
#
loop_
_entity.id
_entity.type
_entity.pdbx_description
1 polymer ?
#
loop_
_entity_poly.entity_id
_entity_poly.type
_entity_poly.pdbx_seq_one_letter_code
_entity_poly.pdbx_strand_id
1 'polypeptide(L)' 'MSKTFNIDSFSDRKKFEIKLQIALLKNTLKIRENSNDPSKYDEYINERIEKLKELLGTTSRFTIKEDDKILYSIDNDKI' A
#
# COMPACT_ATOMS: atom_id res chain seq x y z
N MET A 1 7.46 14.60 6.25
CA MET A 1 7.47 13.60 7.35
C MET A 1 6.54 12.47 6.97
N SER A 2 7.00 11.23 7.10
CA SER A 2 6.18 10.04 6.86
C SER A 2 5.29 9.74 8.07
N LYS A 3 4.01 9.44 7.84
CA LYS A 3 3.10 9.02 8.89
C LYS A 3 3.18 7.51 9.09
N THR A 4 3.35 7.05 10.32
CA THR A 4 3.28 5.62 10.64
C THR A 4 1.89 5.28 11.18
N PHE A 5 1.25 4.26 10.61
CA PHE A 5 -0.03 3.73 11.04
C PHE A 5 0.15 2.30 11.54
N ASN A 6 -0.27 2.03 12.77
CA ASN A 6 -0.42 0.68 13.28
C ASN A 6 -1.83 0.20 12.96
N ILE A 7 -1.96 -0.83 12.12
CA ILE A 7 -3.27 -1.33 11.69
C ILE A 7 -4.05 -1.95 12.84
N ASP A 8 -3.37 -2.38 13.91
CA ASP A 8 -4.05 -3.02 15.04
C ASP A 8 -4.97 -2.08 15.80
N SER A 9 -4.76 -0.77 15.63
CA SER A 9 -5.63 0.29 16.14
C SER A 9 -6.94 0.51 15.35
N PHE A 10 -7.09 -0.11 14.17
CA PHE A 10 -8.28 0.05 13.32
C PHE A 10 -9.35 -1.02 13.58
N SER A 11 -10.57 -0.78 13.10
CA SER A 11 -11.63 -1.81 13.10
C SER A 11 -11.27 -2.99 12.20
N ASP A 12 -11.75 -4.19 12.50
CA ASP A 12 -11.45 -5.40 11.72
C ASP A 12 -11.76 -5.25 10.24
N ARG A 13 -12.86 -4.55 9.91
CA ARG A 13 -13.22 -4.24 8.53
C ARG A 13 -12.15 -3.41 7.84
N LYS A 14 -11.67 -2.36 8.50
CA LYS A 14 -10.64 -1.46 7.97
C LYS A 14 -9.28 -2.16 7.90
N LYS A 15 -8.93 -3.00 8.89
CA LYS A 15 -7.75 -3.87 8.84
C LYS A 15 -7.76 -4.77 7.62
N PHE A 16 -8.88 -5.46 7.38
CA PHE A 16 -9.06 -6.34 6.24
C PHE A 16 -8.88 -5.59 4.92
N GLU A 17 -9.55 -4.44 4.76
CA GLU A 17 -9.45 -3.63 3.53
C GLU A 17 -8.03 -3.15 3.27
N ILE A 18 -7.31 -2.67 4.29
CA ILE A 18 -5.91 -2.25 4.17
C ILE A 18 -5.03 -3.44 3.73
N LYS A 19 -5.15 -4.59 4.40
CA LYS A 19 -4.40 -5.80 4.04
C LYS A 19 -4.70 -6.26 2.61
N LEU A 20 -5.96 -6.19 2.19
CA LEU A 20 -6.38 -6.54 0.84
C LEU A 20 -5.73 -5.61 -0.20
N GLN A 21 -5.77 -4.28 0.00
CA GLN A 21 -5.13 -3.35 -0.94
C GLN A 21 -3.61 -3.57 -1.01
N ILE A 22 -2.95 -3.83 0.12
CA ILE A 22 -1.50 -4.15 0.14
C ILE A 22 -1.22 -5.44 -0.63
N ALA A 23 -2.03 -6.49 -0.44
CA ALA A 23 -1.85 -7.76 -1.12
C ALA A 23 -2.02 -7.62 -2.64
N LEU A 24 -3.04 -6.89 -3.09
CA LEU A 24 -3.27 -6.59 -4.50
C LEU A 24 -2.10 -5.79 -5.09
N LEU A 25 -1.63 -4.77 -4.38
CA LEU A 25 -0.51 -3.95 -4.81
C LEU A 25 0.78 -4.78 -4.95
N LYS A 26 1.13 -5.59 -3.95
CA LYS A 26 2.31 -6.47 -4.00
C LYS A 26 2.24 -7.47 -5.15
N ASN A 27 1.06 -8.02 -5.41
CA ASN A 27 0.87 -8.94 -6.54
C ASN A 27 1.08 -8.21 -7.87
N THR A 28 0.50 -7.02 -8.03
CA THR A 28 0.69 -6.22 -9.25
C THR A 28 2.15 -5.83 -9.46
N LEU A 29 2.87 -5.43 -8.41
CA LEU A 29 4.31 -5.13 -8.50
C LEU A 29 5.11 -6.34 -8.95
N LYS A 30 4.82 -7.52 -8.38
CA LYS A 30 5.46 -8.77 -8.79
C LYS A 30 5.18 -9.13 -10.25
N ILE A 31 3.95 -8.91 -10.73
CA ILE A 31 3.60 -9.13 -12.13
C ILE A 31 4.34 -8.13 -13.03
N ARG A 32 4.38 -6.85 -12.63
CA ARG A 32 5.05 -5.76 -13.33
C ARG A 32 6.55 -6.04 -13.53
N GLU A 33 7.23 -6.53 -12.48
CA GLU A 33 8.65 -6.91 -12.54
C GLU A 33 8.96 -7.97 -13.62
N ASN A 34 7.99 -8.82 -13.95
CA ASN A 34 8.13 -9.91 -14.91
C ASN A 34 7.42 -9.63 -16.25
N SER A 35 6.88 -8.43 -16.45
CA SER A 35 6.13 -8.07 -17.65
C SER A 35 7.04 -7.46 -18.72
N ASN A 36 6.75 -7.77 -19.98
CA ASN A 36 7.36 -7.09 -21.14
C ASN A 36 6.90 -5.63 -21.29
N ASP A 37 5.78 -5.27 -20.65
CA ASP A 37 5.25 -3.90 -20.63
C ASP A 37 4.82 -3.52 -19.21
N PRO A 38 5.76 -3.06 -18.36
CA PRO A 38 5.51 -2.66 -16.98
C PRO A 38 4.57 -1.45 -16.83
N SER A 39 4.54 -0.58 -17.85
CA SER A 39 3.82 0.71 -17.79
C SER A 39 2.30 0.54 -17.64
N LYS A 40 1.76 -0.56 -18.16
CA LYS A 40 0.32 -0.91 -18.04
C LYS A 40 -0.15 -1.10 -16.61
N TYR A 41 0.75 -1.33 -15.66
CA TYR A 41 0.40 -1.55 -14.26
C TYR A 41 0.48 -0.28 -13.43
N ASP A 42 1.06 0.80 -13.95
CA ASP A 42 1.29 2.03 -13.19
C ASP A 42 -0.04 2.68 -12.77
N GLU A 43 -1.05 2.69 -13.64
CA GLU A 43 -2.39 3.17 -13.30
C GLU A 43 -3.02 2.36 -12.16
N TYR A 44 -2.98 1.03 -12.25
CA TYR A 44 -3.51 0.15 -11.21
C TYR A 44 -2.76 0.33 -9.89
N ILE A 45 -1.43 0.47 -9.92
CA ILE A 45 -0.60 0.72 -8.74
C ILE A 45 -1.03 2.03 -8.08
N ASN A 46 -1.18 3.10 -8.86
CA ASN A 46 -1.60 4.40 -8.38
C ASN A 46 -2.99 4.35 -7.74
N GLU A 47 -3.96 3.68 -8.38
CA GLU A 47 -5.30 3.51 -7.78
C GLU A 47 -5.26 2.83 -6.40
N ARG A 48 -4.39 1.82 -6.23
CA ARG A 48 -4.29 1.09 -4.96
C ARG A 48 -3.62 1.94 -3.89
N ILE A 49 -2.64 2.76 -4.27
CA ILE A 49 -2.01 3.72 -3.35
C ILE A 49 -3.02 4.80 -2.93
N GLU A 50 -3.82 5.33 -3.84
CA GLU A 50 -4.86 6.31 -3.51
C GLU A 50 -5.94 5.71 -2.60
N LYS A 51 -6.40 4.48 -2.85
CA LYS A 51 -7.30 3.78 -1.91
C LYS A 51 -6.70 3.60 -0.52
N LEU A 52 -5.39 3.31 -0.43
CA LEU A 52 -4.71 3.23 0.87
C LEU A 52 -4.66 4.59 1.57
N LYS A 53 -4.41 5.67 0.83
CA LYS A 53 -4.45 7.06 1.34
C LYS A 53 -5.83 7.43 1.87
N GLU A 54 -6.89 7.11 1.13
CA GLU A 54 -8.28 7.32 1.55
C GLU A 54 -8.61 6.53 2.83
N LEU A 55 -8.29 5.23 2.87
CA LEU A 55 -8.50 4.39 4.04
C LEU A 55 -7.75 4.94 5.27
N LEU A 56 -6.52 5.42 5.09
CA LEU A 56 -5.71 5.97 6.18
C LEU A 56 -6.03 7.44 6.51
N GLY A 57 -6.85 8.12 5.71
CA GLY A 57 -7.14 9.54 5.86
C GLY A 57 -5.89 10.42 5.74
N THR A 58 -5.00 10.11 4.79
CA THR A 58 -3.75 10.85 4.61
C THR A 58 -3.41 11.13 3.16
N THR A 59 -2.87 12.30 2.90
CA THR A 59 -2.28 12.69 1.61
C THR A 59 -0.75 12.63 1.61
N SER A 60 -0.15 12.35 2.77
CA SER A 60 1.30 12.32 2.97
C SER A 60 1.88 10.93 2.69
N ARG A 61 3.22 10.83 2.58
CA ARG A 61 3.91 9.54 2.64
C ARG A 61 3.58 8.82 3.94
N PHE A 62 3.46 7.51 3.89
CA PHE A 62 3.08 6.69 5.02
C PHE A 62 3.77 5.32 5.07
N THR A 63 3.81 4.78 6.28
CA THR A 63 4.23 3.42 6.60
C THR A 63 3.12 2.71 7.37
N ILE A 64 2.79 1.49 6.97
CA ILE A 64 1.78 0.63 7.59
C ILE A 64 2.49 -0.49 8.33
N LYS A 65 2.22 -0.61 9.63
CA LYS A 65 2.73 -1.66 10.50
C LYS A 65 1.61 -2.51 11.08
N GLU A 66 1.92 -3.76 11.34
CA GLU A 66 1.15 -4.70 12.16
C GLU A 66 2.10 -5.17 13.25
N ASP A 67 1.79 -4.85 14.51
CA ASP A 67 2.76 -4.91 15.61
C ASP A 67 4.12 -4.24 15.23
N ASP A 68 5.21 -5.01 15.24
CA ASP A 68 6.56 -4.57 14.87
C ASP A 68 6.90 -4.81 13.38
N LYS A 69 5.99 -5.42 12.62
CA LYS A 69 6.21 -5.79 11.22
C LYS A 69 5.74 -4.70 10.26
N ILE A 70 6.63 -4.24 9.38
CA ILE A 70 6.25 -3.35 8.27
C ILE A 70 5.49 -4.17 7.22
N LEU A 71 4.23 -3.82 6.99
CA LEU A 71 3.44 -4.41 5.92
C LEU A 71 3.67 -3.71 4.58
N TYR A 72 3.79 -2.38 4.61
CA TYR A 72 4.00 -1.53 3.44
C TYR A 72 4.59 -0.18 3.85
N SER A 73 5.42 0.40 3.00
CA SER A 73 5.96 1.75 3.17
C SER A 73 6.16 2.41 1.82
N ILE A 74 5.78 3.68 1.72
CA ILE A 74 6.00 4.51 0.52
C ILE A 74 7.18 5.49 0.72
N ASP A 75 8.06 5.22 1.69
CA ASP A 75 9.17 6.11 2.06
C ASP A 75 10.38 6.07 1.13
N ASN A 76 10.46 5.07 0.25
CA ASN A 76 11.52 5.02 -0.75
C ASN A 76 10.93 5.19 -2.14
N ASP A 77 11.53 6.09 -2.91
CA ASP A 77 11.37 6.32 -4.35
C ASP A 77 11.83 5.09 -5.18
N LYS A 78 11.36 3.89 -4.83
CA LYS A 78 11.51 2.67 -5.62
C LYS A 78 10.20 1.88 -5.56
N ILE A 79 9.36 2.15 -6.56
CA ILE A 79 8.41 1.18 -7.11
C ILE A 79 9.18 0.30 -8.08
#